data_AF-A0A9P0A8P6-F1
#
_entry.id   AF-A0A9P0A8P6-F1
#
_cell.length_a   1.000
_cell.length_b   1.000
_cell.length_c   1.000
_cell.angle_alpha   90.00
_cell.angle_beta   90.00
_cell.angle_gamma   90.00
#
_symmetry.space_group_name_H-M   'P 1'
#
loop_
_entity.id
_entity.type
_entity.pdbx_description
1 polymer ?
#
loop_
_entity_poly.entity_id
_entity_poly.type
_entity_poly.pdbx_seq_one_letter_code
_entity_poly.pdbx_strand_id
1 'polypeptide(L)'
;MGGGHGHGDGHHHAVVGETPLTKVPDWRIYKVEDVPDLMRMQRTLAQKGLKDPWARNHVWRYIETDYHFWGKPPSTNFYANFLKRIAIGLWPWGIGATVITITCERLYEKLFLSDDGDEHGHGHKRPFRIFP
;
A
#
# COMPACT_ATOMS: atom_id res chain seq x y z
N MET A 1 -2.55 -11.75 65.30
CA MET A 1 -2.47 -12.23 63.90
C MET A 1 -2.90 -11.08 63.00
N GLY A 2 -1.97 -10.55 62.22
CA GLY A 2 -2.16 -9.32 61.45
C GLY A 2 -3.03 -9.52 60.21
N GLY A 3 -4.12 -8.78 60.11
CA GLY A 3 -4.89 -8.61 58.89
C GLY A 3 -4.37 -7.40 58.13
N GLY A 4 -3.55 -7.64 57.11
CA GLY A 4 -3.08 -6.60 56.20
C GLY A 4 -4.25 -5.98 55.44
N HIS A 5 -4.46 -4.68 55.63
CA HIS A 5 -5.31 -3.87 54.77
C HIS A 5 -4.59 -3.69 53.42
N GLY A 6 -5.05 -4.43 52.41
CA GLY A 6 -4.66 -4.20 51.02
C GLY A 6 -5.38 -2.95 50.51
N HIS A 7 -4.64 -1.86 50.31
CA HIS A 7 -5.07 -0.76 49.47
C HIS A 7 -5.07 -1.24 48.01
N GLY A 8 -6.27 -1.61 47.52
CA GLY A 8 -6.50 -1.80 46.10
C GLY A 8 -6.70 -0.43 45.46
N ASP A 9 -5.70 0.03 44.72
CA ASP A 9 -5.74 1.23 43.89
C ASP A 9 -6.73 1.02 42.72
N GLY A 10 -8.02 1.18 43.02
CA GLY A 10 -9.10 1.22 42.04
C GLY A 10 -9.06 2.56 41.31
N HIS A 11 -8.37 2.61 40.17
CA HIS A 11 -8.44 3.76 39.26
C HIS A 11 -9.89 4.04 38.88
N HIS A 12 -10.40 5.19 39.32
CA HIS A 12 -11.75 5.68 39.03
C HIS A 12 -11.95 5.81 37.51
N HIS A 13 -12.81 4.97 36.93
CA HIS A 13 -13.30 5.16 35.58
C HIS A 13 -14.29 6.34 35.59
N ALA A 14 -13.90 7.46 34.96
CA ALA A 14 -14.81 8.56 34.69
C ALA A 14 -15.83 8.09 33.63
N VAL A 15 -17.06 7.78 34.06
CA VAL A 15 -18.16 7.44 33.17
C VAL A 15 -18.67 8.74 32.53
N VAL A 16 -18.40 8.94 31.24
CA VAL A 16 -19.02 10.02 30.44
C VAL A 16 -20.15 9.38 29.64
N GLY A 17 -21.38 9.42 30.17
CA GLY A 17 -22.53 8.73 29.57
C GLY A 17 -22.36 7.21 29.56
N GLU A 18 -23.15 6.48 28.78
CA GLU A 18 -23.32 5.03 28.90
C GLU A 18 -22.22 4.15 28.24
N THR A 19 -21.08 4.73 27.84
CA THR A 19 -19.98 3.97 27.22
C THR A 19 -18.88 3.64 28.24
N PRO A 20 -18.53 2.35 28.40
CA PRO A 20 -17.32 2.00 29.14
C PRO A 20 -16.13 2.61 28.43
N LEU A 21 -15.41 3.53 29.08
CA LEU A 21 -14.14 4.03 28.55
C LEU A 21 -13.23 2.83 28.28
N THR A 22 -12.73 2.74 27.05
CA THR A 22 -11.71 1.75 26.70
C THR A 22 -10.53 1.89 27.65
N LYS A 23 -10.04 0.76 28.15
CA LYS A 23 -8.91 0.74 29.09
C LYS A 23 -7.69 1.35 28.40
N VAL A 24 -7.24 2.50 28.89
CA VAL A 24 -6.01 3.15 28.42
C VAL A 24 -4.84 2.16 28.62
N PRO A 25 -4.04 1.88 27.59
CA PRO A 25 -2.91 0.97 27.71
C PRO A 25 -1.83 1.55 28.64
N ASP A 26 -1.03 0.68 29.27
CA ASP A 26 0.08 1.10 30.14
C ASP A 26 1.07 1.96 29.34
N TRP A 27 1.43 3.13 29.86
CA TRP A 27 2.36 4.07 29.22
C TRP A 27 3.77 3.47 28.99
N ARG A 28 4.15 2.43 29.74
CA ARG A 28 5.46 1.78 29.65
C ARG A 28 5.71 1.01 28.35
N ILE A 29 4.64 0.73 27.59
CA ILE A 29 4.76 0.04 26.31
C ILE A 29 5.39 0.92 25.22
N TYR A 30 5.34 2.24 25.37
CA TYR A 30 5.84 3.18 24.38
C TYR A 30 7.32 3.47 24.63
N LYS A 31 8.20 2.81 23.87
CA LYS A 31 9.66 2.99 23.91
C LYS A 31 10.14 3.67 22.62
N VAL A 32 11.12 4.57 22.77
CA VAL A 32 11.64 5.34 21.63
C VAL A 32 12.55 4.48 20.76
N GLU A 33 13.20 3.49 21.39
CA GLU A 33 14.13 2.55 20.78
C GLU A 33 13.46 1.67 19.71
N ASP A 34 12.15 1.44 19.84
CA ASP A 34 11.37 0.61 18.93
C ASP A 34 11.02 1.35 17.62
N VAL A 35 11.22 2.68 17.57
CA VAL A 35 10.89 3.51 16.41
C VAL A 35 12.17 4.06 15.76
N PRO A 36 12.59 3.50 14.60
CA PRO A 36 13.87 3.86 13.97
C PRO A 36 13.94 5.33 13.51
N ASP A 37 12.80 5.93 13.14
CA ASP A 37 12.74 7.34 12.72
C ASP A 37 12.97 8.30 13.90
N LEU A 38 12.35 8.04 15.05
CA LEU A 38 12.59 8.80 16.28
C LEU A 38 14.02 8.61 16.77
N MET A 39 14.57 7.41 16.64
CA MET A 39 15.98 7.17 16.95
C MET A 39 16.94 7.96 16.05
N ARG A 40 16.63 8.09 14.76
CA ARG A 40 17.40 8.94 13.84
C ARG A 40 17.33 10.40 14.25
N MET A 41 16.13 10.90 14.55
CA MET A 41 15.94 12.27 15.04
C MET A 41 16.76 12.52 16.31
N GLN A 42 16.69 11.62 17.28
CA GLN A 42 17.41 11.74 18.54
C GLN A 42 18.93 11.75 18.33
N ARG A 43 19.46 10.93 17.41
CA ARG A 43 20.88 10.96 17.05
C ARG A 43 21.29 12.29 16.41
N THR A 44 20.47 12.83 15.51
CA THR A 44 20.72 14.13 14.88
C THR A 44 20.66 15.28 15.88
N LEU A 45 19.74 15.23 16.85
CA LEU A 45 19.68 16.22 17.93
C LEU A 45 20.88 16.09 18.88
N ALA A 46 21.27 14.86 19.22
CA ALA A 46 22.43 14.61 20.08
C ALA A 46 23.73 15.10 19.45
N GLN A 47 23.89 15.01 18.12
CA GLN A 47 25.02 15.63 17.39
C GLN A 47 25.10 17.15 17.58
N LYS A 48 23.96 17.80 17.85
CA LYS A 48 23.87 19.24 18.13
C LYS A 48 23.91 19.55 19.63
N GLY A 49 24.09 18.54 20.49
CA GLY A 49 24.01 18.68 21.94
C GLY A 49 22.59 18.88 22.49
N LEU A 50 21.56 18.65 21.68
CA LEU A 50 20.14 18.80 22.07
C LEU A 50 19.50 17.43 22.35
N LYS A 51 18.53 17.43 23.26
CA LYS A 51 17.69 16.27 23.58
C LYS A 51 16.24 16.69 23.61
N ASP A 52 15.39 15.98 22.87
CA ASP A 52 13.94 16.17 22.91
C ASP A 52 13.32 15.35 24.06
N PRO A 53 12.71 15.99 25.08
CA PRO A 53 12.03 15.28 26.16
C PRO A 53 10.69 14.66 25.75
N TRP A 54 10.10 15.08 24.62
CA TRP A 54 8.78 14.63 24.16
C TRP A 54 8.81 13.46 23.19
N ALA A 55 10.00 12.97 22.81
CA ALA A 55 10.16 11.89 21.85
C ALA A 55 9.29 10.66 22.17
N ARG A 56 9.16 10.28 23.45
CA ARG A 56 8.32 9.15 23.89
C ARG A 56 6.83 9.36 23.60
N ASN A 57 6.34 10.60 23.71
CA ASN A 57 4.94 10.92 23.44
C ASN A 57 4.58 10.75 21.96
N HIS A 58 5.55 10.76 21.06
CA HIS A 58 5.30 10.62 19.62
C HIS A 58 5.33 9.16 19.15
N VAL A 59 5.76 8.23 20.01
CA VAL A 59 5.93 6.80 19.69
C VAL A 59 4.64 6.14 19.21
N TRP A 60 3.50 6.43 19.86
CA TRP A 60 2.22 5.78 19.53
C TRP A 60 1.81 5.96 18.06
N ARG A 61 2.14 7.11 17.45
CA ARG A 61 1.82 7.37 16.04
C ARG A 61 2.52 6.40 15.11
N TYR A 62 3.76 6.04 15.43
CA TYR A 62 4.58 5.16 14.60
C TYR A 62 4.27 3.69 14.81
N ILE A 63 3.83 3.30 16.02
CA ILE A 63 3.40 1.93 16.33
C ILE A 63 2.06 1.61 15.66
N GLU A 64 1.12 2.57 15.64
CA GLU A 64 -0.19 2.37 14.99
C GLU A 64 -0.11 2.41 13.46
N THR A 65 0.81 3.20 12.91
CA THR A 65 0.98 3.31 11.45
C THR A 65 1.92 2.27 10.87
N ASP A 66 2.81 1.66 11.65
CA ASP A 66 3.71 0.65 11.10
C ASP A 66 4.41 -0.29 12.10
N TYR A 67 4.80 -1.46 11.59
CA TYR A 67 5.77 -2.47 12.09
C TYR A 67 5.25 -3.86 12.45
N HIS A 68 4.02 -4.05 12.95
CA HIS A 68 3.55 -5.39 13.32
C HIS A 68 2.32 -5.92 12.54
N PHE A 69 1.46 -5.06 12.03
CA PHE A 69 0.20 -5.48 11.36
C PHE A 69 0.03 -4.99 9.91
N TRP A 70 0.61 -3.85 9.54
CA TRP A 70 0.36 -3.15 8.26
C TRP A 70 1.66 -2.73 7.58
N GLY A 71 2.61 -3.68 7.52
CA GLY A 71 4.03 -3.46 7.23
C GLY A 71 4.40 -2.35 6.23
N LYS A 72 5.46 -1.60 6.56
CA LYS A 72 6.09 -0.46 5.88
C LYS A 72 5.08 0.49 5.23
N PRO A 73 4.84 1.73 5.74
CA PRO A 73 4.00 2.68 5.04
C PRO A 73 4.54 2.77 3.62
N PRO A 74 3.68 2.71 2.60
CA PRO A 74 4.10 2.61 1.21
C PRO A 74 5.10 3.72 0.95
N SER A 75 6.37 3.31 0.80
CA SER A 75 7.51 4.21 0.76
C SER A 75 7.28 5.27 -0.30
N THR A 76 7.00 6.51 0.14
CA THR A 76 7.06 7.84 -0.51
C THR A 76 6.50 8.03 -1.93
N ASN A 77 6.14 6.98 -2.66
CA ASN A 77 5.78 7.01 -4.06
C ASN A 77 4.49 6.21 -4.25
N PHE A 78 3.43 6.61 -3.56
CA PHE A 78 2.07 6.12 -3.80
C PHE A 78 1.77 6.09 -5.31
N TYR A 79 2.14 7.16 -6.03
CA TYR A 79 2.02 7.26 -7.49
C TYR A 79 2.85 6.20 -8.24
N ALA A 80 4.08 5.90 -7.83
CA ALA A 80 4.88 4.87 -8.51
C ALA A 80 4.33 3.46 -8.26
N ASN A 81 3.84 3.17 -7.06
CA ASN A 81 3.19 1.90 -6.75
C ASN A 81 1.84 1.76 -7.46
N PHE A 82 1.07 2.85 -7.56
CA PHE A 82 -0.18 2.90 -8.31
C PHE A 82 0.04 2.68 -9.81
N LEU A 83 1.00 3.38 -10.42
CA LEU A 83 1.37 3.20 -11.83
C LEU A 83 1.89 1.80 -12.12
N LYS A 84 2.71 1.21 -11.24
CA LYS A 84 3.16 -0.19 -11.38
C LYS A 84 1.99 -1.18 -11.34
N ARG A 85 1.02 -0.98 -10.44
CA ARG A 85 -0.15 -1.86 -10.33
C ARG A 85 -1.06 -1.77 -11.54
N ILE A 86 -1.24 -0.60 -12.12
CA ILE A 86 -1.98 -0.43 -13.37
C ILE A 86 -1.22 -1.07 -14.54
N ALA A 87 0.07 -0.75 -14.68
CA ALA A 87 0.89 -1.22 -15.79
C ALA A 87 1.09 -2.74 -15.79
N ILE A 88 1.26 -3.36 -14.62
CA ILE A 88 1.49 -4.82 -14.52
C ILE A 88 0.16 -5.57 -14.35
N GLY A 89 -0.83 -4.98 -13.68
CA GLY A 89 -2.07 -5.64 -13.33
C GLY A 89 -3.08 -5.74 -14.47
N LEU A 90 -3.16 -4.73 -15.36
CA LEU A 90 -4.13 -4.70 -16.45
C LEU A 90 -3.59 -5.26 -17.78
N TRP A 91 -2.27 -5.31 -17.92
CA TRP A 91 -1.58 -5.81 -19.12
C TRP A 91 -1.95 -7.26 -19.52
N PRO A 92 -1.97 -8.27 -18.62
CA PRO A 92 -2.29 -9.64 -19.01
C PRO A 92 -3.74 -9.79 -19.48
N TRP A 93 -4.68 -9.08 -18.87
CA TRP A 93 -6.09 -9.08 -19.26
C TRP A 93 -6.30 -8.41 -20.62
N GLY A 94 -5.61 -7.29 -20.86
CA GLY A 94 -5.63 -6.59 -22.15
C GLY A 94 -5.07 -7.45 -23.29
N ILE A 95 -3.93 -8.11 -23.08
CA ILE A 95 -3.36 -9.04 -24.07
C ILE A 95 -4.30 -10.23 -24.32
N GLY A 96 -4.87 -10.81 -23.26
CA GLY A 96 -5.80 -11.93 -23.39
C GLY A 96 -7.02 -11.58 -24.24
N ALA A 97 -7.64 -10.42 -24.01
CA ALA A 97 -8.77 -9.95 -24.80
C ALA A 97 -8.40 -9.78 -26.28
N THR A 98 -7.25 -9.19 -26.59
CA THR A 98 -6.79 -9.00 -27.99
C THR A 98 -6.58 -10.34 -28.70
N VAL A 99 -5.96 -11.33 -28.05
CA VAL A 99 -5.73 -12.65 -28.63
C VAL A 99 -7.06 -13.37 -28.90
N ILE A 100 -8.02 -13.27 -27.98
CA ILE A 100 -9.36 -13.83 -28.15
C ILE A 100 -10.05 -13.18 -29.36
N THR A 101 -10.03 -11.86 -29.48
CA THR A 101 -10.64 -11.15 -30.61
C THR A 101 -10.04 -11.59 -31.96
N ILE A 102 -8.71 -11.63 -32.08
CA ILE A 102 -8.03 -12.10 -33.31
C ILE A 102 -8.44 -13.55 -33.64
N THR A 103 -8.55 -14.41 -32.62
CA THR A 103 -8.93 -15.81 -32.81
C THR A 103 -10.38 -15.93 -33.29
N CYS A 104 -11.30 -15.17 -32.70
CA CYS A 104 -12.70 -15.13 -33.11
C CYS A 104 -12.86 -14.61 -34.55
N GLU A 105 -12.15 -13.55 -34.94
CA GLU A 105 -12.15 -13.04 -36.32
C GLU A 105 -11.68 -14.12 -37.30
N ARG A 106 -10.55 -14.77 -37.03
CA ARG A 106 -10.01 -15.82 -37.90
C ARG A 106 -10.88 -17.06 -37.98
N LEU A 107 -11.60 -17.40 -36.90
CA LEU A 107 -12.57 -18.50 -36.93
C LEU A 107 -13.82 -18.11 -37.73
N TYR A 108 -14.32 -16.89 -37.53
CA TYR A 108 -15.50 -16.40 -38.21
C TYR A 108 -15.29 -16.34 -39.73
N GLU A 109 -14.14 -15.81 -40.18
CA GLU A 109 -13.77 -15.81 -41.60
C GLU A 109 -13.74 -17.22 -42.20
N LYS A 110 -13.20 -18.19 -41.46
CA LYS A 110 -13.11 -19.59 -41.92
C LYS A 110 -14.44 -20.34 -41.94
N LEU A 111 -15.37 -19.99 -41.06
CA LEU A 111 -16.64 -20.71 -40.93
C LEU A 111 -17.77 -20.08 -41.74
N PHE A 112 -17.73 -18.76 -41.97
CA PHE A 112 -18.86 -18.02 -42.55
C PHE A 112 -18.51 -17.20 -43.81
N LEU A 113 -17.25 -16.87 -44.08
CA LEU A 113 -16.83 -16.12 -45.28
C LEU A 113 -16.08 -16.97 -46.33
N SER A 114 -15.85 -18.26 -46.06
CA SER A 114 -15.11 -19.14 -46.96
C SER A 114 -15.95 -19.81 -48.06
N ASP A 115 -17.24 -19.46 -48.15
CA ASP A 115 -18.19 -20.04 -49.13
C ASP A 115 -18.61 -19.07 -50.25
N ASP A 116 -18.04 -17.86 -50.29
CA ASP A 116 -18.13 -16.99 -51.45
C ASP A 116 -16.83 -17.12 -52.25
N GLY A 117 -16.94 -17.73 -53.42
CA GLY A 117 -15.84 -17.87 -54.36
C GLY A 117 -15.25 -16.53 -54.79
N ASP A 118 -14.02 -16.67 -55.30
CA ASP A 118 -13.31 -15.77 -56.20
C ASP A 118 -12.24 -14.84 -55.63
N GLU A 119 -11.06 -15.05 -56.23
CA GLU A 119 -9.83 -14.27 -56.20
C GLU A 119 -10.06 -12.76 -56.25
N HIS A 120 -9.34 -11.98 -55.44
CA HIS A 120 -8.73 -10.72 -55.88
C HIS A 120 -7.57 -10.32 -54.94
N GLY A 121 -6.35 -10.47 -55.44
CA GLY A 121 -5.17 -9.90 -54.80
C GLY A 121 -5.14 -8.38 -54.98
N HIS A 122 -4.75 -7.64 -53.94
CA HIS A 122 -4.13 -6.33 -54.10
C HIS A 122 -3.05 -6.12 -53.03
N GLY A 123 -1.81 -6.39 -53.43
CA GLY A 123 -0.63 -5.92 -52.73
C GLY A 123 -0.53 -4.40 -52.85
N HIS A 124 -0.77 -3.68 -51.76
CA HIS A 124 -0.38 -2.28 -51.65
C HIS A 124 1.08 -2.20 -51.15
N LYS A 125 2.03 -2.31 -52.08
CA LYS A 125 3.36 -1.72 -51.88
C LYS A 125 3.23 -0.21 -52.12
N ARG A 126 3.36 0.58 -51.05
CA ARG A 126 3.51 2.04 -51.17
C ARG A 126 4.97 2.32 -51.53
N PRO A 127 5.30 3.00 -52.63
CA PRO A 127 6.67 3.41 -52.85
C PRO A 127 6.99 4.53 -51.85
N PHE A 128 7.86 4.21 -50.90
CA PHE A 128 8.55 5.16 -50.04
C PHE A 128 9.39 6.07 -50.95
N ARG A 129 8.88 7.27 -51.26
CA ARG A 129 9.62 8.28 -52.01
C ARG A 129 10.39 9.13 -51.00
N ILE A 130 11.69 8.88 -50.94
CA ILE A 130 12.66 9.69 -50.17
C ILE A 130 13.28 10.73 -51.12
N PHE A 131 13.48 11.93 -50.57
CA PHE A 131 14.43 13.00 -50.94
C PHE A 131 13.99 14.10 -51.93
N PRO A 132 14.62 15.31 -51.85
CA PRO A 132 15.58 15.81 -50.84
C PRO A 132 14.98 16.81 -49.83
#